data_AF-A0A853ZPD6-F1
#
_entry.id   AF-A0A853ZPD6-F1
#
_cell.length_a   1.000
_cell.length_b   1.000
_cell.length_c   1.000
_cell.angle_alpha   90.00
_cell.angle_beta   90.00
_cell.angle_gamma   90.00
#
_symmetry.space_group_name_H-M   'P 1'
#
loop_
_entity.id
_entity.type
_entity.pdbx_description
1 polymer ?
#
loop_
_entity_poly.entity_id
_entity_poly.type
_entity_poly.pdbx_seq_one_letter_code
_entity_poly.pdbx_strand_id
1 'polypeptide(L)' 'MTSQLLNHTARQTWDDEMAKNKEIFFEADRLDAQAYKIIDAESGDAATWARFTEAKKVADAQRTTAYREWMRLNRAKR' A
#
# COMPACT_ATOMS: atom_id res chain seq x y z
N MET A 1 12.95 13.81 -34.36
CA MET A 1 13.20 12.58 -33.57
C MET A 1 13.05 12.83 -32.06
N THR A 2 12.00 13.52 -31.61
CA THR A 2 11.83 13.93 -30.19
C THR A 2 10.59 13.34 -29.54
N SER A 3 9.55 13.05 -30.32
CA SER A 3 8.28 12.51 -29.82
C SER A 3 8.37 11.07 -29.28
N GLN A 4 9.20 10.21 -29.88
CA GLN A 4 9.41 8.84 -29.40
C GLN A 4 10.12 8.78 -28.04
N LEU A 5 11.10 9.68 -27.80
CA LEU A 5 11.82 9.75 -26.53
C LEU A 5 10.91 10.22 -25.39
N LEU A 6 10.07 11.23 -25.64
CA LEU A 6 9.09 11.75 -24.67
C LEU A 6 8.03 10.72 -24.28
N ASN A 7 7.53 9.95 -25.25
CA ASN A 7 6.56 8.89 -24.98
C ASN A 7 7.17 7.73 -24.18
N HIS A 8 8.46 7.43 -24.40
CA HIS A 8 9.17 6.38 -23.65
C HIS A 8 9.39 6.78 -22.19
N THR A 9 9.82 8.02 -21.93
CA THR A 9 10.01 8.53 -20.57
C THR A 9 8.68 8.61 -19.81
N ALA A 10 7.61 9.09 -20.45
CA ALA A 10 6.29 9.15 -19.82
C ALA A 10 5.77 7.75 -19.41
N ARG A 11 6.04 6.73 -20.22
CA ARG A 11 5.67 5.34 -19.92
C ARG A 11 6.51 4.75 -18.80
N GLN A 12 7.83 4.97 -18.81
CA GLN A 12 8.71 4.53 -17.71
C GLN A 12 8.32 5.18 -16.38
N THR A 13 8.06 6.48 -16.35
CA THR A 13 7.60 7.17 -15.14
C THR A 13 6.29 6.58 -14.62
N TRP A 14 5.35 6.23 -15.50
CA TRP A 14 4.09 5.59 -15.08
C TRP A 14 4.31 4.19 -14.50
N ASP A 15 5.18 3.38 -15.13
CA ASP A 15 5.53 2.04 -14.64
C ASP A 15 6.23 2.10 -13.27
N ASP A 16 7.12 3.07 -13.06
CA ASP A 16 7.81 3.30 -11.77
C ASP A 16 6.84 3.72 -10.67
N GLU A 17 5.90 4.63 -10.96
CA GLU A 17 4.89 5.05 -9.98
C GLU A 17 3.92 3.90 -9.63
N MET A 18 3.60 3.04 -10.60
CA MET A 18 2.84 1.81 -10.36
C MET A 18 3.61 0.79 -9.52
N ALA A 19 4.93 0.66 -9.72
CA ALA A 19 5.78 -0.20 -8.92
C ALA A 19 5.84 0.26 -7.46
N LYS A 20 6.06 1.56 -7.23
CA LYS A 20 6.00 2.16 -5.88
C LYS A 20 4.63 1.92 -5.23
N ASN A 21 3.54 2.10 -5.98
CA ASN A 21 2.21 1.90 -5.42
C ASN A 21 1.95 0.43 -5.02
N LYS A 22 2.51 -0.54 -5.76
CA LYS A 22 2.46 -1.95 -5.37
C LYS A 22 3.24 -2.22 -4.09
N GLU A 23 4.37 -1.56 -3.88
CA GLU A 23 5.15 -1.66 -2.65
C GLU A 23 4.34 -1.18 -1.42
N ILE A 24 3.57 -0.10 -1.56
CA ILE A 24 2.68 0.39 -0.49
C ILE A 24 1.61 -0.65 -0.13
N PHE A 25 1.01 -1.33 -1.13
CA PHE A 25 0.07 -2.42 -0.88
C PHE A 25 0.74 -3.61 -0.17
N PHE A 26 1.95 -3.98 -0.58
CA PHE A 26 2.70 -5.06 0.04
C PHE A 26 3.02 -4.75 1.51
N GLU A 27 3.45 -3.54 1.82
CA GLU A 27 3.70 -3.12 3.20
C GLU A 27 2.40 -3.09 4.03
N ALA A 28 1.27 -2.67 3.42
CA ALA A 28 -0.03 -2.76 4.09
C ALA A 28 -0.41 -4.20 4.44
N ASP A 29 -0.25 -5.15 3.51
CA ASP A 29 -0.51 -6.57 3.75
C ASP A 29 0.44 -7.16 4.81
N ARG A 30 1.70 -6.72 4.83
CA ARG A 30 2.68 -7.12 5.84
C ARG A 30 2.31 -6.63 7.24
N LEU A 31 1.89 -5.37 7.38
CA LEU A 31 1.39 -4.80 8.63
C LEU A 31 0.14 -5.52 9.11
N ASP A 32 -0.74 -5.90 8.18
CA ASP A 32 -1.93 -6.66 8.48
C ASP A 32 -1.60 -8.05 9.03
N ALA A 33 -0.67 -8.76 8.39
CA ALA A 33 -0.17 -10.04 8.87
C ALA A 33 0.52 -9.92 10.24
N GLN A 34 1.22 -8.81 10.51
CA GLN A 34 1.79 -8.54 11.83
C GLN A 34 0.71 -8.32 12.89
N ALA A 35 -0.40 -7.65 12.56
CA ALA A 35 -1.52 -7.50 13.48
C ALA A 35 -2.04 -8.88 13.91
N TYR A 36 -2.27 -9.79 12.98
CA TYR A 36 -2.74 -11.14 13.32
C TYR A 36 -1.77 -11.94 14.20
N LYS A 37 -0.45 -11.72 14.10
CA LYS A 37 0.53 -12.33 15.00
C LYS A 37 0.40 -11.87 16.46
N ILE A 38 -0.14 -10.67 16.70
CA ILE A 38 -0.33 -10.12 18.05
C ILE A 38 -1.37 -10.95 18.82
N ILE A 39 -2.46 -11.35 18.16
CA ILE A 39 -3.54 -12.11 18.79
C ILE A 39 -3.25 -13.62 18.83
N ASP A 40 -2.37 -14.13 17.97
CA ASP A 40 -1.94 -15.53 17.94
C ASP A 40 -1.05 -15.90 19.14
N ALA A 41 -0.36 -14.90 19.72
CA ALA A 41 0.53 -15.09 20.87
C ALA A 41 -0.17 -14.98 22.24
N GLU A 42 -1.14 -14.08 22.39
CA GLU A 42 -1.77 -13.77 23.69
C GLU A 42 -3.28 -13.50 23.53
N SER A 43 -4.02 -14.52 23.11
CA SER A 43 -5.46 -14.45 22.92
C SER A 43 -6.21 -14.38 24.26
N GLY A 44 -6.32 -13.18 24.86
CA GLY A 44 -7.13 -13.03 26.07
C GLY A 44 -7.12 -11.67 26.76
N ASP A 45 -6.05 -10.87 26.62
CA ASP A 45 -5.95 -9.59 27.31
C ASP A 45 -6.52 -8.42 26.48
N ALA A 46 -7.20 -7.49 27.15
CA ALA A 46 -7.72 -6.27 26.54
C ALA A 46 -6.60 -5.39 25.95
N ALA A 47 -5.40 -5.43 26.55
CA ALA A 47 -4.24 -4.74 26.01
C ALA A 47 -3.76 -5.33 24.68
N THR A 48 -3.83 -6.66 24.52
CA THR A 48 -3.49 -7.34 23.26
C THR A 48 -4.46 -6.95 22.14
N TRP A 49 -5.75 -6.88 22.45
CA TRP A 49 -6.78 -6.39 21.50
C TRP A 49 -6.59 -4.91 21.13
N ALA A 50 -6.17 -4.06 22.06
CA ALA A 50 -5.86 -2.67 21.78
C ALA A 50 -4.69 -2.54 20.80
N ARG A 51 -3.59 -3.27 21.04
CA ARG A 51 -2.42 -3.31 20.14
C ARG A 51 -2.75 -3.86 18.76
N PHE A 52 -3.57 -4.92 18.70
CA PHE A 52 -4.09 -5.45 17.44
C PHE A 52 -4.86 -4.39 16.65
N THR A 53 -5.81 -3.71 17.31
CA THR A 53 -6.65 -2.70 16.66
C THR A 53 -5.83 -1.52 16.16
N GLU A 54 -4.81 -1.12 16.92
CA GLU A 54 -3.87 -0.08 16.49
C GLU A 54 -3.05 -0.51 15.27
N ALA A 55 -2.49 -1.72 15.28
CA ALA A 55 -1.77 -2.28 14.13
C ALA A 55 -2.65 -2.37 12.88
N LYS A 56 -3.91 -2.80 13.02
CA LYS A 56 -4.91 -2.83 11.94
C LYS A 56 -5.17 -1.44 11.38
N LYS A 57 -5.32 -0.42 12.23
CA LYS A 57 -5.52 0.98 11.76
C LYS A 57 -4.36 1.47 10.90
N VAL A 58 -3.12 1.12 11.25
CA VAL A 58 -1.94 1.50 10.45
C VAL A 58 -1.96 0.78 9.10
N ALA A 59 -2.24 -0.53 9.08
CA ALA A 59 -2.37 -1.30 7.84
C ALA A 59 -3.46 -0.73 6.92
N ASP A 60 -4.63 -0.40 7.48
CA ASP A 60 -5.76 0.16 6.73
C ASP A 60 -5.46 1.57 6.18
N ALA A 61 -4.73 2.40 6.94
CA ALA A 61 -4.28 3.72 6.47
C ALA A 61 -3.29 3.60 5.30
N GLN A 62 -2.36 2.65 5.38
CA GLN A 62 -1.41 2.35 4.31
C GLN A 62 -2.14 1.88 3.05
N ARG A 63 -3.11 0.97 3.22
CA ARG A 63 -3.96 0.46 2.12
C ARG A 63 -4.79 1.56 1.47
N THR A 64 -5.34 2.47 2.28
CA THR A 64 -6.12 3.62 1.79
C THR A 64 -5.25 4.56 0.95
N THR A 65 -4.00 4.80 1.37
CA THR A 65 -3.04 5.60 0.61
C THR A 65 -2.72 4.94 -0.73
N ALA A 66 -2.42 3.64 -0.73
CA ALA A 66 -2.15 2.88 -1.94
C ALA A 66 -3.35 2.90 -2.91
N TYR A 67 -4.57 2.82 -2.38
CA TYR A 67 -5.79 2.89 -3.19
C TYR A 67 -5.99 4.27 -3.83
N ARG A 68 -5.72 5.36 -3.10
CA ARG A 68 -5.81 6.72 -3.64
C ARG A 68 -4.79 6.97 -4.75
N GLU A 69 -3.55 6.53 -4.55
CA GLU A 69 -2.49 6.64 -5.57
C GLU A 69 -2.80 5.76 -6.79
N TRP A 70 -3.29 4.54 -6.58
CA TRP A 70 -3.75 3.70 -7.68
C TRP A 70 -4.84 4.39 -8.51
N MET A 71 -5.83 5.00 -7.86
CA MET A 71 -6.89 5.75 -8.52
C MET A 71 -6.34 6.96 -9.30
N ARG A 72 -5.34 7.67 -8.77
CA ARG A 72 -4.64 8.77 -9.45
C ARG A 72 -3.95 8.28 -10.72
N LEU A 73 -3.18 7.20 -10.63
CA LEU A 73 -2.44 6.60 -11.75
C LEU A 73 -3.36 6.03 -12.83
N ASN A 74 -4.50 5.46 -12.42
CA ASN A 74 -5.48 4.90 -13.36
C ASN A 74 -6.25 5.99 -14.11
N ARG A 75 -6.48 7.16 -13.49
CA ARG A 75 -7.05 8.34 -14.16
C ARG A 75 -6.06 8.97 -15.14
N ALA A 76 -4.77 9.02 -14.81
CA ALA A 76 -3.74 9.57 -15.70
C ALA A 76 -3.47 8.71 -16.95
N LYS A 77 -3.95 7.46 -16.96
CA LYS A 77 -3.85 6.53 -18.09
C LYS A 77 -4.96 6.71 -19.15
N ARG A 78 -6.08 7.36 -18.79
CA ARG A 78 -7.19 7.66 -19.71
C ARG A 78 -6.92 8.93 -20.48
#